data_AF-A0A359G359-F1
#
_entry.id   AF-A0A359G359-F1
#
_cell.length_a   1.000
_cell.length_b   1.000
_cell.length_c   1.000
_cell.angle_alpha   90.00
_cell.angle_beta   90.00
_cell.angle_gamma   90.00
#
_symmetry.space_group_name_H-M   'P 1'
#
loop_
_entity.id
_entity.type
_entity.pdbx_description
1 polymer ?
#
loop_
_entity_poly.entity_id
_entity_poly.type
_entity_poly.pdbx_seq_one_letter_code
_entity_poly.pdbx_strand_id
1 'polypeptide(L)' 'LDRVQMKVYDLDDEEEFRLFARGDQCTLKVYGTDRYVAYDPQKRIGVMISKLGASRAISVGAYAFALSQLDAQQQK' A
#
# COMPACT_ATOMS: atom_id res chain seq x y z
N LEU A 1 -21.75 10.77 -6.55
CA LEU A 1 -20.93 11.59 -7.46
C LEU A 1 -19.49 11.14 -7.28
N ASP A 2 -19.01 10.26 -8.15
CA ASP A 2 -17.66 9.71 -8.08
C ASP A 2 -16.73 10.66 -8.85
N ARG A 3 -15.89 11.39 -8.12
CA ARG A 3 -15.10 12.52 -8.67
C ARG A 3 -13.66 12.15 -8.99
N VAL A 4 -13.24 10.92 -8.73
CA VAL A 4 -11.87 10.46 -8.95
C VAL A 4 -11.90 9.13 -9.70
N GLN A 5 -11.02 8.95 -10.70
CA GLN A 5 -10.91 7.69 -11.45
C GLN A 5 -10.42 6.50 -10.60
N MET A 6 -10.01 6.72 -9.34
CA MET A 6 -9.46 5.71 -8.45
C MET A 6 -10.44 5.39 -7.32
N LYS A 7 -10.60 4.11 -7.00
CA LYS A 7 -11.47 3.69 -5.88
C LYS A 7 -10.77 3.96 -4.54
N VAL A 8 -11.50 4.55 -3.61
CA VAL A 8 -11.06 4.77 -2.23
C VAL A 8 -11.74 3.72 -1.35
N TYR A 9 -10.95 3.07 -0.51
CA TYR A 9 -11.43 2.08 0.47
C TYR A 9 -11.09 2.56 1.88
N ASP A 10 -12.00 2.37 2.81
CA ASP A 10 -11.73 2.44 4.24
C ASP A 10 -11.09 1.14 4.69
N LEU A 11 -9.84 1.18 5.14
CA LEU A 11 -9.12 0.00 5.61
C LEU A 11 -9.42 -0.34 7.07
N ASP A 12 -10.18 0.49 7.78
CA ASP A 12 -10.67 0.16 9.12
C ASP A 12 -11.95 -0.70 9.07
N ASP A 13 -12.59 -0.81 7.91
CA ASP A 13 -13.65 -1.79 7.63
C ASP A 13 -13.06 -3.08 7.02
N GLU A 14 -13.36 -4.23 7.63
CA GLU A 14 -12.80 -5.53 7.22
C GLU A 14 -13.30 -6.01 5.85
N GLU A 15 -14.51 -5.65 5.44
CA GLU A 15 -15.04 -6.00 4.12
C GLU A 15 -14.37 -5.16 3.03
N GLU A 16 -14.24 -3.86 3.26
CA GLU A 16 -13.55 -2.96 2.35
C GLU A 16 -12.05 -3.28 2.25
N PHE A 17 -11.41 -3.63 3.37
CA PHE A 17 -10.03 -4.11 3.37
C PHE A 17 -9.86 -5.38 2.51
N ARG A 18 -10.79 -6.34 2.61
CA ARG A 18 -10.75 -7.56 1.78
C ARG A 18 -10.90 -7.24 0.29
N LEU A 19 -11.78 -6.32 -0.06
CA LEU A 19 -11.96 -5.88 -1.45
C LEU A 19 -10.72 -5.13 -1.96
N PHE A 20 -10.12 -4.27 -1.14
CA PHE A 20 -8.88 -3.58 -1.46
C PHE A 20 -7.71 -4.55 -1.66
N ALA A 21 -7.55 -5.52 -0.76
CA ALA A 21 -6.46 -6.50 -0.84
C ALA A 21 -6.59 -7.43 -2.05
N ARG A 22 -7.82 -7.86 -2.37
CA ARG A 22 -8.11 -8.72 -3.52
C ARG A 22 -7.86 -7.99 -4.85
N GLY A 23 -8.36 -6.76 -4.98
CA GLY A 23 -8.35 -6.03 -6.25
C GLY A 23 -9.14 -6.70 -7.36
N ASP A 24 -8.75 -6.41 -8.60
CA ASP A 24 -9.29 -7.02 -9.81
C ASP A 24 -8.19 -7.77 -10.58
N GLN A 25 -7.33 -8.48 -9.84
CA GLN A 25 -6.22 -9.21 -10.41
C GLN A 25 -6.71 -10.24 -11.44
N CYS A 26 -6.24 -10.10 -12.67
CA CYS A 26 -6.45 -11.03 -13.76
C CYS A 26 -5.11 -11.51 -14.32
N THR A 27 -5.11 -12.71 -14.90
CA THR A 27 -3.92 -13.26 -15.55
C THR A 27 -3.98 -12.95 -17.04
N LEU A 28 -3.01 -12.21 -17.55
CA LEU A 28 -2.93 -11.82 -18.95
C LEU A 28 -1.88 -12.67 -19.69
N LYS A 29 -2.28 -13.30 -20.80
CA LYS A 29 -1.33 -13.99 -21.70
C LYS A 29 -0.53 -12.97 -22.50
N VAL A 30 0.79 -13.05 -22.44
CA VAL A 30 1.67 -12.20 -23.24
C VAL A 30 1.65 -12.69 -24.68
N TYR A 31 1.19 -11.84 -25.58
CA TYR A 31 1.05 -12.16 -27.00
C TYR A 31 2.36 -12.69 -27.60
N GLY A 32 2.27 -13.78 -28.36
CA GLY A 32 3.43 -14.45 -28.98
C GLY A 32 4.26 -15.32 -28.03
N THR A 33 3.84 -15.51 -26.77
CA THR A 33 4.52 -16.40 -25.81
C THR A 33 3.51 -17.22 -25.00
N ASP A 34 3.98 -18.23 -24.28
CA ASP A 34 3.18 -18.95 -23.27
C ASP A 34 3.37 -18.39 -21.85
N ARG A 35 3.86 -17.15 -21.75
CA ARG A 35 4.03 -16.47 -20.47
C ARG A 35 2.73 -15.80 -20.07
N TYR A 36 2.44 -15.88 -18.78
CA TYR A 36 1.29 -15.26 -18.15
C TYR A 36 1.77 -14.27 -17.09
N VAL A 37 1.18 -13.08 -17.06
CA VAL A 37 1.54 -12.01 -16.13
C VAL A 37 0.31 -11.63 -15.32
N ALA A 38 0.49 -11.44 -14.01
CA ALA A 38 -0.55 -10.89 -13.15
C ALA A 38 -0.72 -9.40 -13.44
N TYR A 39 -1.94 -9.00 -13.77
CA TYR A 39 -2.32 -7.62 -14.06
C TYR A 39 -3.53 -7.22 -13.24
N ASP A 40 -3.51 -6.02 -12.65
CA ASP A 40 -4.63 -5.46 -11.91
C ASP A 40 -5.02 -4.13 -12.55
N PRO A 41 -6.18 -4.06 -13.25
CA PRO A 41 -6.64 -2.83 -13.89
C PRO A 41 -7.14 -1.80 -12.89
N GLN A 42 -7.39 -2.19 -11.64
CA GLN A 42 -8.07 -1.33 -10.67
C GLN A 42 -7.09 -0.47 -9.87
N LYS A 43 -6.93 0.79 -10.28
CA LYS A 43 -6.23 1.81 -9.48
C LYS A 43 -7.05 2.14 -8.23
N ARG A 44 -6.48 1.92 -7.04
CA ARG A 44 -7.14 2.10 -5.75
C ARG A 44 -6.21 2.62 -4.67
N ILE A 45 -6.77 3.28 -3.66
CA ILE A 45 -6.06 3.76 -2.48
C ILE A 45 -6.87 3.41 -1.22
N GLY A 46 -6.16 3.10 -0.14
CA GLY A 46 -6.76 2.87 1.16
C GLY A 46 -6.56 4.07 2.08
N VAL A 47 -7.59 4.40 2.86
CA VAL A 47 -7.54 5.38 3.95
C VAL A 47 -7.72 4.61 5.26
N MET A 48 -6.95 4.96 6.29
CA MET A 48 -7.05 4.34 7.61
C MET A 48 -6.70 5.33 8.70
N ILE A 49 -7.23 5.11 9.90
CA ILE A 49 -6.91 5.87 11.09
C ILE A 49 -5.78 5.18 11.86
N SER A 50 -4.81 5.96 12.34
CA SER A 50 -3.69 5.41 13.09
C SER A 50 -4.14 4.75 14.40
N LYS A 51 -3.96 3.43 14.51
CA LYS A 51 -4.19 2.65 15.74
C LYS A 51 -3.14 2.91 16.83
N LEU A 52 -1.97 3.46 16.45
CA LEU A 52 -0.86 3.73 17.37
C LEU A 52 -1.01 5.10 18.07
N GLY A 53 -1.80 6.01 17.49
CA GLY A 53 -1.90 7.40 17.89
C GLY A 53 -0.73 8.26 17.41
N ALA A 54 -0.98 9.57 17.23
CA ALA A 54 -0.03 10.49 16.61
C ALA A 54 1.27 10.64 17.42
N SER A 55 1.20 10.90 18.73
CA SER A 55 2.38 11.16 19.57
C SER A 55 3.36 9.98 19.60
N ARG A 56 2.83 8.76 19.67
CA ARG A 56 3.64 7.54 19.67
C ARG A 56 4.25 7.29 18.29
N ALA A 57 3.50 7.49 17.20
CA ALA A 57 4.00 7.37 15.84
C ALA A 57 5.15 8.35 15.56
N ILE A 58 5.04 9.60 16.03
CA ILE A 58 6.11 10.61 15.89
C ILE A 58 7.38 10.17 16.61
N SER A 59 7.25 9.74 17.87
CA SER A 59 8.41 9.34 18.69
C SER A 59 9.12 8.11 18.12
N VAL A 60 8.36 7.10 17.71
CA VAL A 60 8.91 5.88 17.08
C VAL A 60 9.54 6.21 15.73
N GLY A 61 8.91 7.07 14.92
CA GLY A 61 9.44 7.50 13.63
C GLY A 61 10.75 8.26 13.75
N ALA A 62 10.86 9.19 14.71
CA ALA A 62 12.11 9.92 14.98
C ALA A 62 13.24 8.98 15.41
N TYR A 63 12.94 8.01 16.27
CA TYR A 63 13.90 7.01 16.71
C TYR A 63 14.40 6.13 15.56
N ALA A 64 13.48 5.56 14.77
CA ALA A 64 13.81 4.74 13.61
C ALA A 64 14.62 5.52 12.56
N PHE A 65 14.27 6.79 12.34
CA PHE A 65 15.01 7.66 11.44
C PHE A 65 16.45 7.89 11.92
N ALA A 66 16.64 8.21 13.20
CA ALA A 66 17.98 8.43 13.76
C ALA A 66 18.87 7.18 13.61
N LEU A 67 18.33 5.98 13.88
CA LEU A 67 19.06 4.73 13.67
C LEU A 67 19.44 4.52 12.19
N SER A 68 18.50 4.74 11.26
CA SER A 68 18.78 4.57 9.83
C SER A 68 19.89 5.48 9.32
N GLN A 69 20.04 6.68 9.91
CA GLN A 69 21.11 7.61 9.56
C GLN A 69 22.46 7.16 10.10
N LEU A 70 22.50 6.59 11.31
CA LEU A 70 23.73 6.02 11.87
C LEU A 70 24.22 4.84 11.03
N ASP A 71 23.32 3.95 10.62
CA ASP A 71 23.64 2.81 9.77
C ASP A 71 24.18 3.27 8.39
N ALA A 72 23.55 4.28 7.80
CA ALA A 72 23.99 4.86 6.52
C ALA A 72 25.37 5.55 6.61
N GLN A 73 25.76 6.04 7.79
CA GLN A 73 27.08 6.61 8.03
C GLN A 73 28.16 5.55 8.25
N GLN A 74 27.84 4.43 8.89
CA GLN A 74 28.77 3.32 9.11
C GLN A 74 29.08 2.53 7.84
N GLN A 75 28.21 2.59 6.82
CA GLN A 75 28.42 1.93 5.53
C GLN A 75 29.28 2.74 4.53
N LYS A 76 29.76 3.93 4.91
CA LYS A 76 30.70 4.75 4.13
C LYS A 76 32.14 4.53 4.57
#